data_AF-A0A7S3NWA2-F1
#
_entry.id   AF-A0A7S3NWA2-F1
#
_cell.length_a   1.000
_cell.length_b   1.000
_cell.length_c   1.000
_cell.angle_alpha   90.00
_cell.angle_beta   90.00
_cell.angle_gamma   90.00
#
_symmetry.space_group_name_H-M   'P 1'
#
loop_
_entity.id
_entity.type
_entity.pdbx_description
1 polymer ?
#
loop_
_entity_poly.entity_id
_entity_poly.type
_entity_poly.pdbx_seq_one_letter_code
_entity_poly.pdbx_strand_id
1 'polypeptide(L)'
;VETLIYDLLVTEAWKDNIFPRVKNSLAKGFSLKSYMLMYHEATVINLLEILMFHREAIEECQDSVIELIDYCYRKFIWLMNLGDAKPKDHTGKELLDQSREDEIKRQHVEIQFSIAIICISIIRFISDNLSNLNIPVVHQMMEVNDIPCILIPLLEEKPWIRTNSKGEKEVYEDQKWQLKKDAQQVP
;
A
#
# COMPACT_ATOMS: atom_id res chain seq x y z
N VAL A 1 -14.40 -0.63 13.50
CA VAL A 1 -13.62 -0.58 12.25
C VAL A 1 -13.55 0.85 11.70
N GLU A 2 -14.68 1.58 11.69
CA GLU A 2 -14.74 3.01 11.36
C GLU A 2 -13.65 3.88 12.02
N THR A 3 -13.38 3.72 13.32
CA THR A 3 -12.30 4.48 14.00
C THR A 3 -10.91 4.23 13.40
N LEU A 4 -10.64 3.01 12.90
CA LEU A 4 -9.38 2.69 12.25
C LEU A 4 -9.30 3.30 10.85
N ILE A 5 -10.42 3.36 10.13
CA ILE A 5 -10.51 4.05 8.82
C ILE A 5 -10.26 5.55 9.03
N TYR A 6 -10.90 6.15 10.03
CA TYR A 6 -10.65 7.55 10.39
C TYR A 6 -9.17 7.81 10.71
N ASP A 7 -8.56 6.98 11.56
CA ASP A 7 -7.15 7.11 11.95
C ASP A 7 -6.20 6.94 10.76
N LEU A 8 -6.52 6.02 9.84
CA LEU A 8 -5.81 5.83 8.57
C LEU A 8 -5.82 7.11 7.73
N LEU A 9 -7.01 7.71 7.54
CA LEU A 9 -7.18 8.92 6.73
C LEU A 9 -6.52 10.14 7.37
N VAL A 10 -6.59 10.27 8.69
CA VAL A 10 -5.85 11.31 9.43
C VAL A 10 -4.35 11.13 9.26
N THR A 11 -3.86 9.89 9.32
CA THR A 11 -2.43 9.58 9.10
C THR A 11 -2.01 9.92 7.67
N GLU A 12 -2.81 9.57 6.66
CA GLU A 12 -2.57 9.94 5.26
C GLU A 12 -2.51 11.46 5.09
N ALA A 13 -3.55 12.17 5.55
CA ALA A 13 -3.64 13.62 5.43
C ALA A 13 -2.49 14.33 6.16
N TRP A 14 -2.04 13.81 7.31
CA TRP A 14 -0.88 14.30 8.01
C TRP A 14 0.41 14.11 7.20
N LYS A 15 0.59 12.94 6.58
CA LYS A 15 1.76 12.66 5.74
C LYS A 15 1.78 13.53 4.48
N ASP A 16 0.65 13.86 3.91
CA ASP A 16 0.62 14.72 2.71
C ASP A 16 0.83 16.19 3.05
N ASN A 17 0.22 16.69 4.12
CA ASN A 17 0.18 18.13 4.41
C ASN A 17 1.24 18.61 5.41
N ILE A 18 1.61 17.77 6.37
CA ILE A 18 2.44 18.16 7.52
C ILE A 18 3.85 17.61 7.38
N PHE A 19 4.02 16.34 6.99
CA PHE A 19 5.34 15.71 6.87
C PHE A 19 6.33 16.53 6.00
N PRO A 20 5.98 17.08 4.83
CA PRO A 20 6.92 17.87 4.03
C PRO A 20 7.46 19.11 4.76
N ARG A 21 6.67 19.69 5.67
CA ARG A 21 7.04 20.88 6.44
C ARG A 21 7.97 20.55 7.62
N VAL A 22 7.81 19.36 8.21
CA VAL A 22 8.60 18.93 9.37
C VAL A 22 9.81 18.07 9.02
N LYS A 23 9.92 17.57 7.78
CA LYS A 23 10.99 16.69 7.30
C LYS A 23 12.40 17.18 7.65
N ASN A 24 12.69 18.47 7.42
CA ASN A 24 14.01 19.06 7.69
C ASN A 24 14.33 19.13 9.19
N SER A 25 13.31 19.27 10.05
CA SER A 25 13.47 19.23 11.50
C SER A 25 13.62 17.80 12.01
N LEU A 26 12.90 16.85 11.42
CA LEU A 26 12.97 15.43 11.73
C LEU A 26 14.30 14.81 11.31
N ALA A 27 14.88 15.23 10.18
CA ALA A 27 16.20 14.80 9.72
C ALA A 27 17.35 15.22 10.67
N LYS A 28 17.15 16.30 11.44
CA LYS A 28 18.10 16.79 12.46
C LYS A 28 17.84 16.20 13.85
N GLY A 29 16.67 15.63 14.09
CA GLY A 29 16.23 15.08 15.38
C GLY A 29 16.21 13.55 15.43
N PHE A 30 15.63 12.99 16.50
CA PHE A 30 15.57 11.55 16.78
C PHE A 30 14.93 10.73 15.64
N SER A 31 15.73 9.88 14.98
CA SER A 31 15.34 8.99 13.87
C SER A 31 14.15 8.06 14.20
N LEU A 32 14.04 7.63 15.46
CA LEU A 32 13.00 6.69 15.90
C LEU A 32 11.58 7.27 15.75
N LYS A 33 11.37 8.57 15.98
CA LYS A 33 10.05 9.20 15.88
C LYS A 33 9.59 9.28 14.43
N SER A 34 10.50 9.66 13.53
CA SER A 34 10.27 9.69 12.09
C SER A 34 9.89 8.30 11.56
N TYR A 35 10.60 7.27 12.02
CA TYR A 35 10.32 5.89 11.71
C TYR A 35 8.92 5.47 12.18
N MET A 36 8.59 5.67 13.47
CA MET A 36 7.27 5.30 14.01
C MET A 36 6.11 5.95 13.25
N LEU A 37 6.24 7.22 12.85
CA LEU A 37 5.22 7.93 12.07
C LEU A 37 5.03 7.35 10.66
N MET A 38 6.11 6.86 10.02
CA MET A 38 6.01 6.23 8.71
C MET A 38 5.34 4.85 8.78
N TYR A 39 5.66 4.07 9.82
CA TYR A 39 5.11 2.72 10.01
C TYR A 39 3.69 2.70 10.58
N HIS A 40 3.21 3.81 11.15
CA HIS A 40 1.85 3.90 11.68
C HIS A 40 0.81 3.52 10.64
N GLU A 41 0.85 4.13 9.45
CA GLU A 41 -0.10 3.82 8.36
C GLU A 41 -0.03 2.35 7.95
N ALA A 42 1.18 1.79 7.85
CA ALA A 42 1.37 0.38 7.53
C ALA A 42 0.79 -0.55 8.60
N THR A 43 0.86 -0.16 9.87
CA THR A 43 0.29 -0.93 10.97
C THR A 43 -1.23 -0.90 10.94
N VAL A 44 -1.82 0.28 10.72
CA VAL A 44 -3.27 0.47 10.66
C VAL A 44 -3.85 -0.27 9.45
N ILE A 45 -3.24 -0.16 8.27
CA ILE A 45 -3.75 -0.84 7.07
C ILE A 45 -3.62 -2.37 7.17
N ASN A 46 -2.55 -2.88 7.78
CA ASN A 46 -2.36 -4.32 7.99
C ASN A 46 -3.39 -4.87 8.98
N LEU A 47 -3.71 -4.11 10.03
CA LEU A 47 -4.81 -4.46 10.93
C LEU A 47 -6.16 -4.44 10.22
N LEU A 48 -6.41 -3.43 9.37
CA LEU A 48 -7.61 -3.36 8.54
C LEU A 48 -7.71 -4.54 7.57
N GLU A 49 -6.62 -4.98 6.94
CA GLU A 49 -6.61 -6.16 6.07
C GLU A 49 -7.12 -7.41 6.79
N ILE A 50 -6.60 -7.66 8.00
CA ILE A 50 -7.01 -8.80 8.83
C ILE A 50 -8.49 -8.70 9.21
N LEU A 51 -8.96 -7.51 9.57
CA LEU A 51 -10.36 -7.31 9.93
C LEU A 51 -11.29 -7.48 8.73
N MET A 52 -10.96 -6.86 7.59
CA MET A 52 -11.77 -6.89 6.37
C MET A 52 -11.79 -8.26 5.69
N PHE A 53 -10.89 -9.17 6.03
CA PHE A 53 -11.01 -10.57 5.63
C PHE A 53 -12.33 -11.20 6.11
N HIS A 54 -12.87 -10.74 7.25
CA HIS A 54 -14.14 -11.20 7.79
C HIS A 54 -15.30 -10.38 7.23
N ARG A 55 -16.28 -11.08 6.64
CA ARG A 55 -17.49 -10.47 6.06
C ARG A 55 -18.24 -9.60 7.06
N GLU A 56 -18.33 -10.04 8.32
CA GLU A 56 -19.03 -9.33 9.39
C GLU A 56 -18.41 -7.94 9.63
N ALA A 57 -17.09 -7.82 9.51
CA ALA A 57 -16.40 -6.55 9.67
C ALA A 57 -16.74 -5.58 8.52
N ILE A 58 -16.86 -6.11 7.29
CA ILE A 58 -17.23 -5.31 6.10
C ILE A 58 -18.68 -4.80 6.23
N GLU A 59 -19.61 -5.66 6.63
CA GLU A 59 -21.03 -5.30 6.76
C GLU A 59 -21.26 -4.24 7.85
N GLU A 60 -20.54 -4.32 8.97
CA GLU A 60 -20.61 -3.34 10.06
C GLU A 60 -20.04 -1.95 9.67
N CYS A 61 -19.19 -1.87 8.65
CA CYS A 61 -18.59 -0.58 8.26
C CYS A 61 -19.53 0.35 7.50
N GLN A 62 -20.63 -0.16 6.94
CA GLN A 62 -21.63 0.62 6.21
C GLN A 62 -20.98 1.64 5.24
N ASP A 63 -21.23 2.94 5.45
CA ASP A 63 -20.75 4.02 4.58
C ASP A 63 -19.26 4.34 4.77
N SER A 64 -18.64 3.98 5.89
CA SER A 64 -17.21 4.24 6.13
C SER A 64 -16.29 3.48 5.17
N VAL A 65 -16.78 2.38 4.57
CA VAL A 65 -16.06 1.64 3.52
C VAL A 65 -15.79 2.52 2.29
N ILE A 66 -16.65 3.49 2.00
CA ILE A 66 -16.49 4.43 0.87
C ILE A 66 -15.16 5.16 0.98
N GLU A 67 -14.85 5.69 2.18
CA GLU A 67 -13.61 6.43 2.40
C GLU A 67 -12.37 5.52 2.30
N LEU A 68 -12.52 4.24 2.68
CA LEU A 68 -11.47 3.25 2.52
C LEU A 68 -11.23 2.89 1.04
N ILE A 69 -12.29 2.78 0.23
CA ILE A 69 -12.17 2.56 -1.22
C ILE A 69 -11.43 3.75 -1.86
N ASP A 70 -11.78 4.98 -1.48
CA ASP A 70 -11.11 6.18 -1.97
C ASP A 70 -9.63 6.20 -1.59
N TYR A 71 -9.30 5.79 -0.36
CA TYR A 71 -7.92 5.60 0.08
C TYR A 71 -7.18 4.56 -0.77
N CYS A 72 -7.77 3.38 -0.98
CA CYS A 72 -7.18 2.33 -1.82
C CYS A 72 -6.96 2.82 -3.26
N TYR A 73 -7.92 3.55 -3.82
CA TYR A 73 -7.80 4.15 -5.16
C TYR A 73 -6.61 5.10 -5.25
N ARG A 74 -6.40 5.99 -4.26
CA ARG A 74 -5.21 6.86 -4.22
C ARG A 74 -3.91 6.05 -4.18
N LYS A 75 -3.88 4.94 -3.44
CA LYS A 75 -2.70 4.04 -3.42
C LYS A 75 -2.48 3.33 -4.77
N PHE A 76 -3.55 2.98 -5.48
CA PHE A 76 -3.44 2.41 -6.83
C PHE A 76 -2.90 3.43 -7.84
N ILE A 77 -3.36 4.68 -7.79
CA ILE A 77 -2.80 5.76 -8.61
C ILE A 77 -1.30 5.91 -8.31
N TRP A 78 -0.92 5.92 -7.03
CA TRP A 78 0.49 5.99 -6.65
C TRP A 78 1.30 4.81 -7.19
N LEU A 79 0.76 3.59 -7.10
CA LEU A 79 1.39 2.36 -7.59
C LEU A 79 1.56 2.36 -9.12
N MET A 80 0.58 2.88 -9.86
CA MET A 80 0.64 3.06 -11.32
C MET A 80 1.70 4.08 -11.74
N ASN A 81 1.89 5.14 -10.95
CA ASN A 81 2.86 6.19 -11.24
C ASN A 81 4.27 5.90 -10.67
N LEU A 82 4.50 4.68 -10.17
CA LEU A 82 5.74 4.31 -9.49
C LEU A 82 6.96 4.33 -10.42
N GLY A 83 6.78 3.99 -11.71
CA GLY A 83 7.84 4.04 -12.73
C GLY A 83 9.17 3.40 -12.28
N ASP A 84 10.27 4.15 -12.39
CA ASP A 84 11.61 3.72 -11.98
C ASP A 84 11.85 3.70 -10.46
N ALA A 85 10.90 4.22 -9.67
CA ALA A 85 10.97 4.24 -8.21
C ALA A 85 10.48 2.93 -7.58
N LYS A 86 10.22 1.86 -8.37
CA LYS A 86 9.90 0.53 -7.86
C LYS A 86 10.98 0.06 -6.84
N PRO A 87 10.61 -0.56 -5.70
CA PRO A 87 11.57 -1.07 -4.73
C PRO A 87 12.60 -2.04 -5.36
N LYS A 88 13.83 -1.56 -5.54
CA LYS A 88 14.92 -2.33 -6.14
C LYS A 88 15.57 -3.26 -5.13
N ASP A 89 16.09 -4.37 -5.63
CA ASP A 89 17.04 -5.18 -4.86
C ASP A 89 18.32 -4.36 -4.68
N HIS A 90 18.76 -4.20 -3.43
CA HIS A 90 19.97 -3.44 -3.08
C HIS A 90 21.00 -4.39 -2.52
N THR A 91 22.20 -4.37 -3.08
CA THR A 91 23.31 -5.14 -2.53
C THR A 91 23.79 -4.54 -1.21
N GLY A 92 24.33 -5.37 -0.31
CA GLY A 92 24.86 -4.93 0.98
C GLY A 92 25.90 -3.81 0.91
N LYS A 93 26.59 -3.64 -0.23
CA LYS A 93 27.53 -2.55 -0.47
C LYS A 93 26.83 -1.23 -0.79
N GLU A 94 25.80 -1.26 -1.63
CA GLU A 94 24.98 -0.08 -1.95
C GLU A 94 24.24 0.45 -0.71
N LEU A 95 23.92 -0.43 0.23
CA LEU A 95 23.31 -0.06 1.50
C LEU A 95 24.27 0.69 2.44
N LEU A 96 25.57 0.41 2.37
CA LEU A 96 26.59 1.00 3.25
C LEU A 96 27.05 2.37 2.76
N ASP A 97 26.99 2.63 1.45
CA ASP A 97 27.42 3.88 0.83
C ASP A 97 26.32 4.96 0.77
N GLN A 98 25.11 4.67 1.26
CA GLN A 98 23.97 5.58 1.18
C GLN A 98 23.96 6.67 2.26
N SER A 99 23.54 7.86 1.86
CA SER A 99 23.21 8.94 2.79
C SER A 99 21.96 8.60 3.59
N ARG A 100 21.88 9.07 4.85
CA ARG A 100 20.70 8.90 5.71
C ARG A 100 19.41 9.42 5.08
N GLU A 101 19.50 10.48 4.28
CA GLU A 101 18.32 11.03 3.61
C GLU A 101 17.78 10.11 2.51
N ASP A 102 18.66 9.39 1.83
CA ASP A 102 18.29 8.44 0.78
C ASP A 102 17.79 7.13 1.37
N GLU A 103 18.35 6.70 2.50
CA GLU A 103 17.83 5.58 3.30
C GLU A 103 16.37 5.83 3.71
N ILE A 104 16.07 7.02 4.25
CA ILE A 104 14.70 7.39 4.65
C ILE A 104 13.75 7.40 3.45
N LYS A 105 14.18 7.94 2.30
CA LYS A 105 13.36 7.92 1.08
C LYS A 105 13.08 6.49 0.62
N ARG A 106 14.09 5.61 0.64
CA ARG A 106 13.89 4.21 0.26
C ARG A 106 12.90 3.52 1.19
N GLN A 107 13.11 3.61 2.50
CA GLN A 107 12.20 3.02 3.49
C GLN A 107 10.78 3.52 3.28
N HIS A 108 10.61 4.82 3.02
CA HIS A 108 9.30 5.39 2.72
C HIS A 108 8.64 4.74 1.50
N VAL A 109 9.37 4.58 0.40
CA VAL A 109 8.87 3.94 -0.82
C VAL A 109 8.54 2.46 -0.60
N GLU A 110 9.38 1.72 0.14
CA GLU A 110 9.14 0.32 0.49
C GLU A 110 7.88 0.15 1.34
N ILE A 111 7.69 1.02 2.34
CA ILE A 111 6.50 1.01 3.20
C ILE A 111 5.25 1.33 2.38
N GLN A 112 5.29 2.39 1.56
CA GLN A 112 4.16 2.78 0.70
C GLN A 112 3.82 1.68 -0.31
N PHE A 113 4.82 0.99 -0.84
CA PHE A 113 4.61 -0.17 -1.70
C PHE A 113 3.87 -1.28 -0.97
N SER A 114 4.31 -1.65 0.24
CA SER A 114 3.63 -2.66 1.04
C SER A 114 2.18 -2.28 1.34
N ILE A 115 1.92 -1.02 1.70
CA ILE A 115 0.57 -0.48 1.93
C ILE A 115 -0.28 -0.61 0.66
N ALA A 116 0.25 -0.25 -0.51
CA ALA A 116 -0.47 -0.34 -1.78
C ALA A 116 -0.83 -1.79 -2.15
N ILE A 117 0.06 -2.75 -1.89
CA ILE A 117 -0.24 -4.18 -2.11
C ILE A 117 -1.36 -4.65 -1.17
N ILE A 118 -1.33 -4.26 0.11
CA ILE A 118 -2.40 -4.57 1.07
C ILE A 118 -3.75 -3.98 0.61
N CYS A 119 -3.74 -2.78 0.00
CA CYS A 119 -4.95 -2.17 -0.55
C CYS A 119 -5.59 -3.03 -1.66
N ILE A 120 -4.79 -3.79 -2.43
CA ILE A 120 -5.32 -4.72 -3.43
C ILE A 120 -6.09 -5.86 -2.74
N SER A 121 -5.54 -6.41 -1.64
CA SER A 121 -6.25 -7.42 -0.82
C SER A 121 -7.56 -6.87 -0.27
N ILE A 122 -7.54 -5.67 0.31
CA ILE A 122 -8.73 -5.03 0.88
C ILE A 122 -9.82 -4.83 -0.18
N ILE A 123 -9.47 -4.32 -1.36
CA ILE A 123 -10.40 -4.13 -2.47
C ILE A 123 -10.99 -5.46 -2.94
N ARG A 124 -10.18 -6.53 -2.96
CA ARG A 124 -10.69 -7.88 -3.24
C ARG A 124 -11.70 -8.33 -2.19
N PHE A 125 -11.41 -8.18 -0.90
CA PHE A 125 -12.34 -8.59 0.17
C PHE A 125 -13.66 -7.81 0.11
N ILE A 126 -13.61 -6.51 -0.20
CA ILE A 126 -14.80 -5.69 -0.43
C ILE A 126 -15.56 -6.21 -1.66
N SER A 127 -14.85 -6.48 -2.76
CA SER A 127 -15.44 -7.00 -4.01
C SER A 127 -16.20 -8.30 -3.81
N ASP A 128 -15.62 -9.24 -3.04
CA ASP A 128 -16.22 -10.55 -2.74
C ASP A 128 -17.54 -10.42 -1.96
N ASN A 129 -17.75 -9.29 -1.26
CA ASN A 129 -18.92 -9.03 -0.42
C ASN A 129 -19.84 -7.92 -0.97
N LEU A 130 -19.65 -7.45 -2.21
CA LEU A 130 -20.42 -6.35 -2.81
C LEU A 130 -21.93 -6.56 -2.79
N SER A 131 -22.40 -7.80 -2.90
CA SER A 131 -23.82 -8.14 -2.88
C SER A 131 -24.51 -7.87 -1.55
N ASN A 132 -23.75 -7.79 -0.45
CA ASN A 132 -24.26 -7.52 0.89
C ASN A 132 -24.07 -6.05 1.31
N LEU A 133 -23.38 -5.26 0.49
CA LEU A 133 -23.10 -3.86 0.75
C LEU A 133 -24.23 -2.97 0.21
N ASN A 134 -24.31 -1.75 0.74
CA ASN A 134 -25.29 -0.79 0.29
C ASN A 134 -24.95 -0.24 -1.11
N ILE A 135 -25.96 0.27 -1.80
CA ILE A 135 -25.83 0.81 -3.17
C ILE A 135 -24.77 1.93 -3.27
N PRO A 136 -24.64 2.87 -2.32
CA PRO A 136 -23.59 3.89 -2.36
C PRO A 136 -22.17 3.33 -2.47
N VAL A 137 -21.84 2.26 -1.72
CA VAL A 137 -20.52 1.63 -1.78
C VAL A 137 -20.25 1.03 -3.16
N VAL A 138 -21.24 0.35 -3.75
CA VAL A 138 -21.13 -0.20 -5.11
C VAL A 138 -20.93 0.92 -6.14
N HIS A 139 -21.70 2.01 -6.03
CA HIS A 139 -21.57 3.17 -6.92
C HIS A 139 -20.19 3.83 -6.78
N GLN A 140 -19.66 3.98 -5.56
CA GLN A 140 -18.34 4.53 -5.34
C GLN A 140 -17.25 3.68 -6.01
N MET A 141 -17.35 2.36 -5.87
CA MET A 141 -16.38 1.43 -6.42
C MET A 141 -16.41 1.35 -7.94
N MET A 142 -17.60 1.33 -8.53
CA MET A 142 -17.79 1.07 -9.96
C MET A 142 -17.80 2.35 -10.81
N GLU A 143 -18.46 3.42 -10.35
CA GLU A 143 -18.70 4.61 -11.17
C GLU A 143 -17.78 5.77 -10.79
N VAL A 144 -17.53 5.98 -9.49
CA VAL A 144 -16.77 7.16 -9.03
C VAL A 144 -15.27 6.95 -9.15
N ASN A 145 -14.75 5.87 -8.56
CA ASN A 145 -13.32 5.54 -8.63
C ASN A 145 -12.98 4.67 -9.84
N ASP A 146 -13.97 4.00 -10.44
CA ASP A 146 -13.80 3.04 -11.53
C ASP A 146 -12.67 2.04 -11.23
N ILE A 147 -12.78 1.39 -10.07
CA ILE A 147 -11.77 0.45 -9.55
C ILE A 147 -11.43 -0.65 -10.57
N PRO A 148 -12.38 -1.24 -11.32
CA PRO A 148 -12.04 -2.22 -12.35
C PRO A 148 -11.08 -1.66 -13.41
N CYS A 149 -11.27 -0.42 -13.86
CA CYS A 149 -10.41 0.18 -14.90
C CYS A 149 -8.97 0.41 -14.43
N ILE A 150 -8.74 0.76 -13.16
CA ILE A 150 -7.37 0.92 -12.64
C ILE A 150 -6.67 -0.42 -12.36
N LEU A 151 -7.44 -1.48 -12.08
CA LEU A 151 -6.87 -2.81 -11.83
C LEU A 151 -6.32 -3.48 -13.11
N ILE A 152 -6.89 -3.18 -14.29
CA ILE A 152 -6.41 -3.71 -15.57
C ILE A 152 -4.94 -3.37 -15.83
N PRO A 153 -4.51 -2.09 -15.86
CA PRO A 153 -3.12 -1.76 -16.12
C PRO A 153 -2.19 -2.21 -14.98
N LEU A 154 -2.67 -2.27 -13.73
CA LEU A 154 -1.92 -2.85 -12.61
C LEU A 154 -1.61 -4.35 -12.85
N LEU A 155 -2.57 -5.09 -13.42
CA LEU A 155 -2.41 -6.49 -13.77
C LEU A 155 -1.44 -6.71 -14.93
N GLU A 156 -1.34 -5.76 -15.86
CA GLU A 156 -0.37 -5.79 -16.95
C GLU A 156 1.05 -5.48 -16.46
N GLU A 157 1.21 -4.42 -15.65
CA GLU A 157 2.50 -3.97 -15.11
C GLU A 157 3.10 -4.92 -14.08
N LYS A 158 2.25 -5.69 -13.37
CA LYS A 158 2.61 -6.66 -12.32
C LYS A 158 3.67 -6.11 -11.34
N PRO A 159 3.38 -5.01 -10.61
CA PRO A 159 4.35 -4.33 -9.75
C PRO A 159 4.92 -5.21 -8.63
N TRP A 160 4.24 -6.30 -8.26
CA TRP A 160 4.69 -7.32 -7.30
C TRP A 160 5.70 -8.32 -7.87
N ILE A 161 6.13 -8.18 -9.13
CA ILE A 161 7.18 -9.01 -9.74
C ILE A 161 8.38 -8.11 -10.03
N ARG A 162 9.58 -8.55 -9.61
CA ARG A 162 10.84 -7.87 -9.94
C ARG A 162 11.92 -8.87 -10.34
N THR A 163 12.99 -8.37 -10.94
CA THR A 163 14.20 -9.14 -11.20
C THR A 163 15.30 -8.64 -10.28
N ASN A 164 15.93 -9.54 -9.52
CA ASN A 164 16.99 -9.19 -8.59
C ASN A 164 18.30 -8.86 -9.31
N SER A 165 19.32 -8.40 -8.59
CA SER A 165 20.63 -8.07 -9.18
C SER A 165 21.36 -9.27 -9.80
N LYS A 166 20.91 -10.50 -9.50
CA LYS A 166 21.43 -11.76 -10.05
C LYS A 166 20.65 -12.27 -11.27
N GLY A 167 19.62 -11.55 -11.72
CA GLY A 167 18.78 -11.94 -12.85
C GLY A 167 17.66 -12.93 -12.50
N GLU A 168 17.43 -13.20 -11.22
CA GLU A 168 16.39 -14.12 -10.75
C GLU A 168 15.06 -13.36 -10.55
N LYS A 169 13.93 -14.01 -10.84
CA LYS A 169 12.60 -13.41 -10.63
C LYS A 169 12.16 -13.58 -9.17
N GLU A 170 11.79 -12.46 -8.56
CA GLU A 170 11.21 -12.39 -7.23
C GLU A 170 9.76 -11.94 -7.31
N VAL A 171 8.93 -12.52 -6.45
CA VAL A 171 7.53 -12.12 -6.28
C VAL A 171 7.35 -11.60 -4.86
N TYR A 172 6.56 -10.54 -4.71
CA TYR A 172 6.21 -9.97 -3.41
C TYR A 172 5.03 -10.73 -2.81
N GLU A 173 5.31 -11.57 -1.82
CA GLU A 173 4.34 -12.40 -1.10
C GLU A 173 4.63 -12.33 0.41
N ASP A 174 3.58 -12.31 1.24
CA ASP A 174 3.68 -12.16 2.71
C ASP A 174 4.48 -10.92 3.15
N GLN A 175 4.29 -9.80 2.46
CA GLN A 175 5.01 -8.53 2.67
C GLN A 175 6.54 -8.66 2.54
N LYS A 176 7.01 -9.65 1.78
CA LYS A 176 8.43 -9.91 1.54
C LYS A 176 8.68 -10.30 0.08
N TRP A 177 9.85 -9.94 -0.42
CA TRP A 177 10.30 -10.44 -1.72
C TRP A 177 10.81 -11.87 -1.58
N GLN A 178 10.22 -12.79 -2.34
CA GLN A 178 10.56 -14.22 -2.31
C GLN A 178 10.99 -14.68 -3.71
N LEU A 179 12.02 -15.53 -3.77
CA LEU A 179 12.48 -16.14 -5.01
C LEU A 179 11.50 -17.22 -5.45
N LYS A 180 10.95 -17.11 -6.66
CA LYS A 180 10.17 -18.19 -7.25
C LYS A 180 11.11 -19.18 -7.94
N LYS A 181 11.26 -20.39 -7.36
CA LYS A 181 12.15 -21.41 -7.91
C LYS A 181 11.60 -22.19 -9.11
N ASP A 182 10.33 -22.03 -9.48
CA ASP A 182 9.76 -22.86 -10.55
C ASP A 182 9.02 -22.06 -11.62
N ALA A 183 9.42 -22.36 -12.86
CA ALA A 183 8.70 -22.09 -14.08
C ALA A 183 7.41 -22.93 -14.13
N GLN A 184 6.37 -22.51 -13.42
CA GLN A 184 5.02 -23.03 -13.62
C GLN A 184 4.00 -21.91 -13.39
N GLN A 185 3.44 -21.47 -14.52
CA GLN A 185 2.12 -20.87 -14.73
C GLN A 185 1.67 -19.83 -13.70
N VAL A 186 1.78 -18.56 -14.08
CA VAL A 186 0.94 -17.49 -13.52
C VAL A 186 -0.26 -17.35 -14.47
N PRO A 187 -1.52 -17.38 -14.00
CA PRO A 187 -2.64 -16.80 -14.74
C PRO A 187 -2.39 -15.34 -15.11
#